data_AF-A0A9D5LZR6-F1
#
_entry.id   AF-A0A9D5LZR6-F1
#
_cell.length_a   1.000
_cell.length_b   1.000
_cell.length_c   1.000
_cell.angle_alpha   90.00
_cell.angle_beta   90.00
_cell.angle_gamma   90.00
#
_symmetry.space_group_name_H-M   'P 1'
#
loop_
_entity.id
_entity.type
_entity.pdbx_description
1 polymer ?
#
loop_
_entity_poly.entity_id
_entity_poly.type
_entity_poly.pdbx_seq_one_letter_code
_entity_poly.pdbx_strand_id
1 'polypeptide(L)'
;MVYKIRIILDTKDDIFRDVEIKDKQNLWNLHLGIKSAFSLLGEDLSLFNILDEDGVVVKSVPLEDMSDDGDGEIMSDVYLNEAFEKVGDKIHFQYGFMDLWEFFCELVEIVDEKPAVNYPITVFRFGNMPLKAPSKSGGKKSAKNSTMGIMDDDFGNFDEDFNSGSFEDEDDENYDEEEDDFADDNFDDELDDE
;
A
#
# COMPACT_ATOMS: atom_id res chain seq x y z
N MET A 1 14.84 -21.78 -7.40
CA MET A 1 13.66 -22.36 -8.08
C MET A 1 12.77 -21.22 -8.55
N VAL A 2 11.77 -21.49 -9.37
CA VAL A 2 10.80 -20.48 -9.79
C VAL A 2 9.43 -20.86 -9.26
N TYR A 3 8.80 -19.92 -8.57
CA TYR A 3 7.45 -20.04 -8.04
C TYR A 3 6.48 -19.51 -9.08
N LYS A 4 5.45 -20.30 -9.37
CA LYS A 4 4.30 -19.86 -10.15
C LYS A 4 3.19 -19.51 -9.17
N ILE A 5 2.88 -18.23 -9.10
CA ILE A 5 1.87 -17.68 -8.19
C ILE A 5 0.67 -17.26 -9.01
N ARG A 6 -0.50 -17.79 -8.67
CA ARG A 6 -1.77 -17.30 -9.21
C ARG A 6 -2.26 -16.15 -8.35
N ILE A 7 -2.45 -15.00 -8.95
CA ILE A 7 -2.97 -13.80 -8.30
C ILE A 7 -4.39 -13.58 -8.82
N ILE A 8 -5.37 -13.55 -7.93
CA ILE A 8 -6.79 -13.44 -8.22
C ILE A 8 -7.27 -12.11 -7.65
N LEU A 9 -7.91 -11.29 -8.48
CA LEU A 9 -8.54 -10.05 -8.02
C LEU A 9 -9.83 -10.38 -7.27
N ASP A 10 -10.03 -9.80 -6.08
CA ASP A 10 -11.29 -9.94 -5.33
C ASP A 10 -12.40 -9.12 -5.99
N THR A 11 -13.15 -9.78 -6.86
CA THR A 11 -14.28 -9.19 -7.59
C THR A 11 -15.28 -10.28 -7.95
N LYS A 12 -16.45 -9.87 -8.46
CA LYS A 12 -17.50 -10.79 -8.88
C LYS A 12 -17.16 -11.56 -10.14
N ASP A 13 -16.31 -10.97 -10.99
CA ASP A 13 -15.85 -11.57 -12.23
C ASP A 13 -14.54 -12.33 -11.99
N ASP A 14 -14.35 -13.43 -12.70
CA ASP A 14 -13.10 -14.19 -12.63
C ASP A 14 -11.97 -13.41 -13.34
N ILE A 15 -11.11 -12.75 -12.56
CA ILE A 15 -9.95 -12.00 -13.07
C ILE A 15 -8.70 -12.48 -12.33
N PHE A 16 -7.76 -13.10 -13.06
CA PHE A 16 -6.52 -13.59 -12.47
C PHE A 16 -5.34 -13.58 -13.42
N ARG A 17 -4.13 -13.63 -12.85
CA ARG A 17 -2.85 -13.64 -13.54
C ARG A 17 -1.98 -14.73 -12.93
N ASP A 18 -1.25 -15.47 -13.75
CA ASP A 18 -0.18 -16.33 -13.24
C ASP A 18 1.15 -15.60 -13.46
N VAL A 19 1.89 -15.40 -12.37
CA VAL A 19 3.22 -14.77 -12.37
C VAL A 19 4.25 -15.80 -11.96
N GLU A 20 5.30 -15.95 -12.77
CA GLU A 20 6.50 -16.69 -12.37
C GLU A 20 7.49 -15.72 -11.72
N ILE A 21 8.03 -16.07 -10.56
CA ILE A 21 9.00 -15.28 -9.79
C ILE A 21 10.04 -16.21 -9.13
N LYS A 22 11.27 -15.76 -8.92
CA LYS A 22 12.28 -16.60 -8.25
C LYS A 22 11.98 -16.71 -6.75
N ASP A 23 12.23 -17.89 -6.19
CA ASP A 23 12.12 -18.16 -4.75
C ASP A 23 12.99 -17.24 -3.88
N LYS A 24 14.14 -16.82 -4.39
CA LYS A 24 15.08 -15.88 -3.75
C LYS A 24 14.78 -14.40 -3.97
N GLN A 25 13.70 -14.07 -4.68
CA GLN A 25 13.21 -12.68 -4.71
C GLN A 25 12.38 -12.43 -3.44
N ASN A 26 12.12 -11.15 -3.13
CA ASN A 26 11.35 -10.74 -1.96
C ASN A 26 9.93 -10.26 -2.34
N LEU A 27 9.10 -10.02 -1.34
CA LEU A 27 7.73 -9.55 -1.54
C LEU A 27 7.66 -8.22 -2.31
N TRP A 28 8.69 -7.38 -2.25
CA TRP A 28 8.77 -6.16 -3.06
C TRP A 28 8.84 -6.48 -4.57
N ASN A 29 9.61 -7.48 -4.96
CA ASN A 29 9.62 -7.96 -6.35
C ASN A 29 8.25 -8.52 -6.76
N LEU A 30 7.56 -9.22 -5.86
CA LEU A 30 6.19 -9.70 -6.13
C LEU A 30 5.21 -8.53 -6.29
N HIS A 31 5.28 -7.52 -5.44
CA HIS A 31 4.49 -6.28 -5.54
C HIS A 31 4.65 -5.63 -6.93
N LEU A 32 5.88 -5.44 -7.40
CA LEU A 32 6.15 -4.91 -8.74
C LEU A 32 5.60 -5.84 -9.85
N GLY A 33 5.72 -7.16 -9.65
CA GLY A 33 5.15 -8.17 -10.54
C GLY A 33 3.62 -8.07 -10.64
N ILE A 34 2.93 -7.88 -9.52
CA ILE A 34 1.46 -7.70 -9.45
C ILE A 34 1.07 -6.39 -10.14
N LYS A 35 1.72 -5.27 -9.80
CA LYS A 35 1.49 -3.98 -10.45
C LYS A 35 1.59 -4.09 -11.97
N SER A 36 2.64 -4.73 -12.47
CA SER A 36 2.83 -4.96 -13.91
C SER A 36 1.76 -5.90 -14.50
N ALA A 37 1.44 -7.00 -13.83
CA ALA A 37 0.49 -8.01 -14.32
C ALA A 37 -0.95 -7.50 -14.47
N PHE A 38 -1.34 -6.58 -13.59
CA PHE A 38 -2.67 -5.97 -13.56
C PHE A 38 -2.70 -4.52 -14.07
N SER A 39 -1.55 -3.97 -14.48
CA SER A 39 -1.42 -2.58 -14.94
C SER A 39 -1.97 -1.57 -13.93
N LEU A 40 -1.66 -1.80 -12.65
CA LEU A 40 -1.99 -0.88 -11.56
C LEU A 40 -1.18 0.41 -11.73
N LEU A 41 -1.84 1.53 -11.50
CA LEU A 41 -1.28 2.87 -11.65
C LEU A 41 -0.90 3.43 -10.28
N GLY A 42 0.11 4.30 -10.26
CA GLY A 42 0.54 5.01 -9.04
C GLY A 42 1.61 4.27 -8.24
N GLU A 43 1.99 4.89 -7.13
CA GLU A 43 2.93 4.36 -6.13
C GLU A 43 2.21 4.30 -4.78
N ASP A 44 1.05 3.65 -4.77
CA ASP A 44 0.25 3.55 -3.56
C ASP A 44 0.83 2.56 -2.54
N LEU A 45 0.64 2.90 -1.27
CA LEU A 45 0.97 2.03 -0.15
C LEU A 45 0.28 0.67 -0.29
N SER A 46 0.97 -0.37 0.13
CA SER A 46 0.54 -1.75 -0.06
C SER A 46 0.86 -2.61 1.16
N LEU A 47 0.15 -3.73 1.30
CA LEU A 47 0.28 -4.63 2.43
C LEU A 47 0.10 -6.08 1.98
N PHE A 48 1.02 -6.97 2.35
CA PHE A 48 0.83 -8.42 2.28
C PHE A 48 0.42 -8.97 3.64
N ASN A 49 -0.62 -9.79 3.68
CA ASN A 49 -1.07 -10.53 4.84
C ASN A 49 -0.83 -12.03 4.58
N ILE A 50 0.15 -12.60 5.27
CA ILE A 50 0.46 -14.03 5.22
C ILE A 50 -0.56 -14.75 6.08
N LEU A 51 -1.16 -15.81 5.54
CA LEU A 51 -2.24 -16.57 6.16
C LEU A 51 -1.74 -17.95 6.58
N ASP A 52 -2.27 -18.49 7.68
CA ASP A 52 -2.12 -19.91 8.00
C ASP A 52 -3.12 -20.80 7.24
N GLU A 53 -3.10 -22.10 7.53
CA GLU A 53 -3.99 -23.10 6.92
C GLU A 53 -5.47 -22.85 7.22
N ASP A 54 -5.78 -22.19 8.35
CA ASP A 54 -7.13 -21.83 8.76
C ASP A 54 -7.58 -20.48 8.18
N GLY A 55 -6.70 -19.80 7.42
CA GLY A 55 -6.96 -18.50 6.80
C GLY A 55 -6.83 -17.32 7.76
N VAL A 56 -6.17 -17.51 8.91
CA VAL A 56 -5.91 -16.46 9.89
C VAL A 56 -4.62 -15.74 9.52
N VAL A 57 -4.62 -14.41 9.63
CA VAL A 57 -3.43 -13.59 9.37
C VAL A 57 -2.40 -13.86 10.46
N VAL A 58 -1.27 -14.45 10.09
CA VAL A 58 -0.15 -14.70 10.99
C VAL A 58 0.86 -13.56 11.00
N LYS A 59 1.00 -12.87 9.86
CA LYS A 59 1.99 -11.82 9.67
C LYS A 59 1.52 -10.82 8.62
N SER A 60 1.73 -9.54 8.87
CA SER A 60 1.46 -8.46 7.91
C SER A 60 2.78 -7.80 7.54
N VAL A 61 3.04 -7.61 6.25
CA VAL A 61 4.31 -7.07 5.71
C VAL A 61 3.99 -5.83 4.86
N PRO A 62 4.17 -4.62 5.40
CA PRO A 62 3.87 -3.38 4.69
C PRO A 62 4.94 -3.03 3.66
N LEU A 63 4.58 -2.17 2.71
CA LEU A 63 5.49 -1.65 1.70
C LEU A 63 6.62 -0.80 2.31
N GLU A 64 6.23 0.09 3.21
CA GLU A 64 7.12 0.99 3.95
C GLU A 64 7.03 0.68 5.43
N ASP A 65 8.05 1.06 6.18
CA ASP A 65 8.07 0.86 7.62
C ASP A 65 7.02 1.75 8.30
N MET A 66 6.16 1.12 9.09
CA MET A 66 5.06 1.76 9.83
C MET A 66 5.29 1.73 11.35
N SER A 67 6.47 1.30 11.80
CA SER A 67 6.86 1.23 13.20
C SER A 67 7.31 2.60 13.74
N ASP A 68 7.16 2.82 15.05
CA ASP A 68 7.60 4.06 15.69
C ASP A 68 9.14 4.09 15.88
N ASP A 69 9.77 2.92 15.99
CA ASP A 69 11.20 2.71 16.20
C ASP A 69 12.02 2.61 14.90
N GLY A 70 11.36 2.45 13.74
CA GLY A 70 12.03 2.46 12.43
C GLY A 70 12.81 1.18 12.13
N ASP A 71 12.45 0.07 12.77
CA ASP A 71 13.01 -1.27 12.57
C ASP A 71 11.94 -2.30 12.15
N GLY A 72 10.81 -1.81 11.64
CA GLY A 72 9.72 -2.63 11.15
C GLY A 72 10.10 -3.34 9.85
N GLU A 73 9.74 -4.61 9.77
CA GLU A 73 10.03 -5.43 8.60
C GLU A 73 9.13 -5.04 7.42
N ILE A 74 9.73 -4.84 6.25
CA ILE A 74 9.03 -4.42 5.03
C ILE A 74 9.14 -5.47 3.91
N MET A 75 8.44 -5.21 2.80
CA MET A 75 8.41 -6.12 1.64
C MET A 75 9.80 -6.46 1.07
N SER A 76 10.83 -5.63 1.29
CA SER A 76 12.19 -5.93 0.84
C SER A 76 12.90 -6.98 1.69
N ASP A 77 12.45 -7.20 2.92
CA ASP A 77 13.14 -8.03 3.90
C ASP A 77 12.64 -9.47 3.89
N VAL A 78 11.41 -9.70 3.40
CA VAL A 78 10.75 -11.01 3.38
C VAL A 78 10.90 -11.67 2.02
N TYR A 79 11.58 -12.81 1.99
CA TYR A 79 11.78 -13.60 0.78
C TYR A 79 10.54 -14.44 0.40
N LEU A 80 10.40 -14.76 -0.89
CA LEU A 80 9.27 -15.54 -1.40
C LEU A 80 9.20 -16.95 -0.78
N ASN A 81 10.34 -17.57 -0.51
CA ASN A 81 10.43 -18.87 0.14
C ASN A 81 10.10 -18.85 1.65
N GLU A 82 10.08 -17.66 2.27
CA GLU A 82 9.58 -17.46 3.64
C GLU A 82 8.09 -17.17 3.64
N ALA A 83 7.61 -16.44 2.64
CA ALA A 83 6.21 -16.08 2.51
C ALA A 83 5.35 -17.25 1.98
N PHE A 84 5.90 -18.09 1.11
CA PHE A 84 5.28 -19.30 0.58
C PHE A 84 6.19 -20.49 0.83
N GLU A 85 5.90 -21.28 1.87
CA GLU A 85 6.71 -22.42 2.27
C GLU A 85 6.43 -23.65 1.39
N LYS A 86 5.19 -23.82 0.96
CA LYS A 86 4.73 -24.98 0.17
C LYS A 86 3.67 -24.62 -0.87
N VAL A 87 3.53 -25.49 -1.87
CA VAL A 87 2.46 -25.39 -2.87
C VAL A 87 1.10 -25.45 -2.17
N GLY A 88 0.22 -24.52 -2.51
CA GLY A 88 -1.09 -24.32 -1.90
C GLY A 88 -1.14 -23.20 -0.85
N ASP A 89 0.00 -22.67 -0.42
CA ASP A 89 0.05 -21.53 0.49
C ASP A 89 -0.60 -20.28 -0.12
N LYS A 90 -1.28 -19.50 0.73
CA LYS A 90 -2.08 -18.35 0.33
C LYS A 90 -1.66 -17.11 1.10
N ILE A 91 -1.60 -16.01 0.38
CA ILE A 91 -1.33 -14.68 0.92
C ILE A 91 -2.39 -13.73 0.37
N HIS A 92 -2.87 -12.83 1.21
CA HIS A 92 -3.73 -11.74 0.78
C HIS A 92 -2.91 -10.48 0.53
N PHE A 93 -3.13 -9.79 -0.59
CA PHE A 93 -2.39 -8.60 -0.98
C PHE A 93 -3.35 -7.43 -1.20
N GLN A 94 -3.05 -6.30 -0.59
CA GLN A 94 -3.82 -5.06 -0.73
C GLN A 94 -2.95 -3.98 -1.38
N TYR A 95 -3.50 -3.34 -2.41
CA TYR A 95 -2.85 -2.23 -3.11
C TYR A 95 -3.70 -0.96 -3.03
N GLY A 96 -3.13 0.06 -2.39
CA GLY A 96 -3.70 1.38 -2.18
C GLY A 96 -4.78 1.48 -1.12
N PHE A 97 -4.74 2.56 -0.34
CA PHE A 97 -5.70 2.84 0.73
C PHE A 97 -7.00 3.52 0.24
N MET A 98 -6.96 4.20 -0.91
CA MET A 98 -8.14 4.86 -1.48
C MET A 98 -8.97 3.94 -2.35
N ASP A 99 -8.31 3.26 -3.30
CA ASP A 99 -8.97 2.34 -4.22
C ASP A 99 -9.17 0.95 -3.59
N LEU A 100 -8.32 0.52 -2.66
CA LEU A 100 -8.43 -0.76 -1.95
C LEU A 100 -8.55 -1.96 -2.90
N TRP A 101 -7.59 -2.09 -3.82
CA TRP A 101 -7.50 -3.28 -4.64
C TRP A 101 -7.09 -4.47 -3.78
N GLU A 102 -7.90 -5.51 -3.74
CA GLU A 102 -7.63 -6.72 -2.96
C GLU A 102 -7.35 -7.91 -3.88
N PHE A 103 -6.32 -8.67 -3.56
CA PHE A 103 -5.88 -9.83 -4.33
C PHE A 103 -5.61 -11.02 -3.43
N PHE A 104 -5.92 -12.20 -3.93
CA PHE A 104 -5.51 -13.48 -3.34
C PHE A 104 -4.38 -14.06 -4.17
N CYS A 105 -3.24 -14.31 -3.54
CA CYS A 105 -2.05 -14.90 -4.13
C CYS A 105 -1.91 -16.34 -3.63
N GLU A 106 -1.83 -17.30 -4.54
CA GLU A 106 -1.65 -18.73 -4.22
C GLU A 106 -0.43 -19.28 -4.95
N LEU A 107 0.46 -19.97 -4.22
CA LEU A 107 1.56 -20.70 -4.83
C LEU A 107 1.03 -21.99 -5.49
N VAL A 108 0.90 -21.99 -6.81
CA VAL A 108 0.29 -23.11 -7.55
C VAL A 108 1.29 -24.18 -7.99
N GLU A 109 2.55 -23.79 -8.21
CA GLU A 109 3.56 -24.69 -8.75
C GLU A 109 4.98 -24.18 -8.44
N ILE A 110 5.93 -25.10 -8.25
CA ILE A 110 7.36 -24.80 -8.18
C ILE A 110 8.04 -25.51 -9.35
N VAL A 111 8.75 -24.74 -10.18
CA VAL A 111 9.40 -25.23 -11.40
C VAL A 111 10.88 -24.87 -11.42
N ASP A 112 11.62 -25.54 -12.28
CA ASP A 112 13.03 -25.21 -12.54
C ASP A 112 13.16 -23.85 -13.25
N GLU A 113 14.21 -23.13 -12.91
CA GLU A 113 14.52 -21.85 -13.54
C GLU A 113 14.86 -22.07 -15.02
N LYS A 114 14.22 -21.29 -15.91
CA LYS A 114 14.49 -21.33 -17.33
C LYS A 114 15.65 -20.38 -17.66
N PRO A 115 16.65 -20.82 -18.45
CA PRO A 115 17.74 -19.95 -18.85
C PRO A 115 17.24 -18.77 -19.69
N ALA A 116 17.87 -17.61 -19.53
CA ALA A 116 17.59 -16.38 -20.27
C ALA A 116 16.16 -15.80 -20.08
N VAL A 117 15.50 -16.10 -18.95
CA VAL A 117 14.24 -15.46 -18.54
C VAL A 117 14.51 -14.47 -17.39
N ASN A 118 14.01 -13.24 -17.54
CA ASN A 118 14.05 -12.23 -16.49
C ASN A 118 12.77 -12.29 -15.67
N TYR A 119 12.88 -12.60 -14.38
CA TYR A 119 11.74 -12.71 -13.46
C TYR A 119 11.60 -11.44 -12.60
N PRO A 120 10.38 -11.05 -12.18
CA PRO A 120 9.10 -11.74 -12.40
C PRO A 120 8.54 -11.55 -13.81
N ILE A 121 7.77 -12.53 -14.31
CA ILE A 121 7.02 -12.45 -15.58
C ILE A 121 5.58 -12.91 -15.42
N THR A 122 4.65 -12.25 -16.10
CA THR A 122 3.27 -12.75 -16.24
C THR A 122 3.20 -13.77 -17.37
N VAL A 123 2.93 -15.04 -17.04
CA VAL A 123 2.83 -16.14 -18.02
C VAL A 123 1.41 -16.43 -18.47
N PHE A 124 0.41 -15.98 -17.71
CA PHE A 124 -1.00 -16.18 -18.05
C PHE A 124 -1.86 -15.00 -17.62
N ARG A 125 -2.89 -14.69 -18.41
CA ARG A 125 -3.87 -13.64 -18.11
C ARG A 125 -5.29 -14.12 -18.43
N PHE A 126 -6.21 -13.93 -17.50
CA PHE A 126 -7.63 -14.20 -17.68
C PHE A 126 -8.48 -13.08 -17.10
N GLY A 127 -9.54 -12.70 -17.80
CA GLY A 127 -10.40 -11.57 -17.41
C GLY A 127 -9.77 -10.20 -17.66
N ASN A 128 -10.64 -9.20 -17.81
CA ASN A 128 -10.26 -7.81 -18.05
C ASN A 128 -10.33 -7.01 -16.75
N MET A 129 -9.32 -6.18 -16.49
CA MET A 129 -9.32 -5.31 -15.32
C MET A 129 -10.47 -4.30 -15.38
N PRO A 130 -11.21 -4.09 -14.27
CA PRO A 130 -12.17 -3.00 -14.20
C PRO A 130 -11.44 -1.65 -14.18
N LEU A 131 -12.13 -0.59 -14.61
CA LEU A 131 -11.56 0.78 -14.62
C LEU A 131 -11.39 1.38 -13.22
N LYS A 132 -12.08 0.83 -12.23
CA LYS A 132 -12.03 1.24 -10.84
C LYS A 132 -11.99 -0.01 -9.97
N ALA A 133 -11.44 0.13 -8.78
CA ALA A 133 -11.44 -0.96 -7.83
C ALA A 133 -12.87 -1.43 -7.51
N PRO A 134 -13.07 -2.75 -7.36
CA PRO A 134 -14.37 -3.30 -6.98
C PRO A 134 -14.84 -2.72 -5.64
N SER A 135 -16.06 -2.21 -5.59
CA SER A 135 -16.71 -1.90 -4.31
C SER A 135 -17.02 -3.22 -3.60
N LYS A 136 -16.60 -3.37 -2.34
CA LYS A 136 -17.05 -4.47 -1.47
C LYS A 136 -18.56 -4.45 -1.41
N SER A 137 -19.20 -5.29 -2.23
CA SER A 137 -20.66 -5.37 -2.23
C SER A 137 -21.04 -6.01 -0.91
N GLY A 138 -21.51 -5.18 0.03
CA GLY A 138 -21.98 -5.61 1.35
C GLY A 138 -22.92 -6.79 1.21
N GLY A 139 -22.40 -7.98 1.49
CA GLY A 139 -23.24 -9.12 1.76
C GLY A 139 -24.14 -8.72 2.92
N LYS A 140 -25.46 -8.83 2.74
CA LYS A 140 -26.44 -8.72 3.82
C LYS A 140 -26.10 -9.76 4.90
N LYS A 141 -25.23 -9.41 5.82
CA LYS A 141 -25.09 -9.97 7.15
C LYS A 141 -24.99 -8.77 8.06
N SER A 142 -26.15 -8.42 8.62
CA SER A 142 -26.34 -7.74 9.90
C SER A 142 -25.13 -6.93 10.38
N ALA A 143 -25.28 -5.61 10.34
CA ALA A 143 -24.49 -4.65 11.09
C ALA A 143 -24.14 -5.19 12.49
N LYS A 144 -22.90 -5.64 12.64
CA LYS A 144 -22.15 -5.57 13.88
C LYS A 144 -20.78 -5.06 13.51
N ASN A 145 -20.56 -3.81 13.88
CA ASN A 145 -19.32 -3.07 13.80
C ASN A 145 -18.11 -3.97 14.04
N SER A 146 -17.24 -4.02 13.06
CA SER A 146 -15.80 -4.20 13.27
C SER A 146 -15.07 -3.17 12.40
N THR A 147 -15.50 -1.91 12.50
CA THR A 147 -14.57 -0.80 12.42
C THR A 147 -13.70 -0.94 13.66
N MET A 148 -12.40 -1.09 13.44
CA MET A 148 -11.36 -0.87 14.44
C MET A 148 -11.74 0.38 15.23
N GLY A 149 -12.03 0.22 16.52
CA GLY A 149 -12.35 1.32 17.41
C GLY A 149 -11.10 2.15 17.61
N ILE A 150 -10.94 3.18 16.79
CA ILE A 150 -10.31 4.41 17.25
C ILE A 150 -11.33 4.99 18.23
N MET A 151 -11.01 4.86 19.51
CA MET A 151 -11.80 5.35 20.63
C MET A 151 -12.08 6.84 20.44
N ASP A 152 -13.29 7.14 20.00
CA ASP A 152 -13.88 8.47 19.92
C ASP A 152 -14.80 8.66 21.14
N ASP A 153 -14.27 8.38 22.33
CA ASP A 153 -15.02 8.35 23.60
C ASP A 153 -14.21 9.01 24.74
N ASP A 154 -13.52 10.12 24.46
CA ASP A 154 -13.03 11.04 25.52
C ASP A 154 -12.96 12.53 25.10
N PHE A 155 -13.80 12.99 24.17
CA PHE A 155 -14.04 14.42 23.99
C PHE A 155 -15.37 14.79 24.64
N GLY A 156 -15.30 15.07 25.94
CA GLY A 156 -16.43 15.57 26.71
C GLY A 156 -17.03 16.82 26.06
N ASN A 157 -18.37 16.86 26.05
CA ASN A 157 -19.24 18.02 25.80
C ASN A 157 -18.51 19.37 26.00
N PHE A 158 -18.13 20.00 24.90
CA PHE A 158 -17.64 21.39 24.88
C PHE A 158 -18.64 22.30 24.17
N ASP A 159 -19.93 22.11 24.44
CA ASP A 159 -21.02 22.86 23.79
C ASP A 159 -21.89 23.66 24.79
N GLU A 160 -21.42 23.90 26.02
CA GLU A 160 -22.19 24.65 27.04
C GLU A 160 -21.48 25.83 27.74
N ASP A 161 -20.30 26.26 27.30
CA ASP A 161 -19.60 27.40 27.96
C ASP A 161 -19.20 28.58 27.06
N PHE A 162 -19.62 28.62 25.80
CA PHE A 162 -19.38 29.79 24.93
C PHE A 162 -20.53 30.82 24.99
N ASN A 163 -21.00 31.14 26.19
CA ASN A 163 -21.93 32.25 26.38
C ASN A 163 -21.81 32.90 27.77
N SER A 164 -20.70 33.60 28.03
CA SER A 164 -20.63 34.70 29.02
C SER A 164 -19.20 35.22 29.15
N GLY A 165 -18.85 36.28 28.42
CA GLY A 165 -17.59 36.99 28.66
C GLY A 165 -17.31 38.08 27.64
N SER A 166 -17.96 39.22 27.81
CA SER A 166 -17.65 40.49 27.15
C SER A 166 -16.14 40.75 27.13
N PHE A 167 -15.55 40.92 25.96
CA PHE A 167 -14.36 41.75 25.80
C PHE A 167 -14.65 42.74 24.69
N GLU A 168 -14.54 44.00 25.07
CA GLU A 168 -14.96 45.20 24.36
C GLU A 168 -14.10 45.43 23.11
N ASP A 169 -14.72 46.04 22.11
CA ASP A 169 -14.05 46.72 21.00
C ASP A 169 -12.96 47.64 21.53
N GLU A 170 -11.72 47.45 21.06
CA GLU A 170 -10.80 48.56 20.83
C GLU A 170 -10.13 48.33 19.47
N ASP A 171 -10.70 48.98 18.44
CA ASP A 171 -9.95 49.49 17.29
C ASP A 171 -8.67 50.19 17.79
N ASP A 172 -7.49 49.92 17.21
CA ASP A 172 -6.85 50.90 16.32
C ASP A 172 -5.48 50.44 15.76
N GLU A 173 -5.25 50.80 14.50
CA GLU A 173 -3.98 51.21 13.88
C GLU A 173 -2.70 50.36 14.01
N ASN A 174 -2.21 49.79 12.90
CA ASN A 174 -1.44 50.53 11.87
C ASN A 174 -0.81 49.53 10.87
N TYR A 175 -1.10 49.70 9.59
CA TYR A 175 -0.37 49.05 8.50
C TYR A 175 0.94 49.81 8.29
N ASP A 176 2.07 49.16 8.56
CA ASP A 176 3.34 49.59 7.95
C ASP A 176 3.91 48.42 7.14
N GLU A 177 3.93 48.70 5.84
CA GLU A 177 4.50 47.97 4.72
C GLU A 177 6.01 48.19 4.76
N GLU A 178 6.79 47.14 5.05
CA GLU A 178 8.24 47.17 4.84
C GLU A 178 8.58 46.03 3.87
N GLU A 179 9.00 46.46 2.68
CA GLU A 179 9.54 45.66 1.58
C GLU A 179 10.77 44.89 2.05
N ASP A 180 10.66 43.55 2.15
CA ASP A 180 11.85 42.70 2.22
C ASP A 180 12.40 42.50 0.79
N ASP A 181 13.31 43.40 0.43
CA ASP A 181 14.25 43.30 -0.69
C ASP A 181 15.00 41.96 -0.64
N PHE A 182 14.57 40.99 -1.45
CA PHE A 182 15.37 39.81 -1.77
C PHE A 182 16.58 40.26 -2.61
N ALA A 183 17.70 40.51 -1.92
CA ALA A 183 19.00 40.68 -2.54
C ALA A 183 19.36 39.41 -3.34
N ASP A 184 19.48 39.63 -4.63
CA ASP A 184 19.98 38.74 -5.68
C ASP A 184 21.44 38.38 -5.40
N ASP A 185 21.68 37.24 -4.74
CA ASP A 185 23.01 36.66 -4.58
C ASP A 185 23.44 36.05 -5.93
N ASN A 186 24.03 36.92 -6.73
CA ASN A 186 24.76 36.66 -7.97
C ASN A 186 25.90 35.66 -7.71
N PHE A 187 25.65 34.37 -7.98
CA PHE A 187 26.68 33.34 -8.06
C PHE A 187 27.55 33.60 -9.31
N ASP A 188 28.73 34.19 -9.09
CA ASP A 188 29.82 34.28 -10.06
C ASP A 188 30.46 32.89 -10.18
N ASP A 189 30.06 32.12 -11.20
CA ASP A 189 30.81 30.94 -11.64
C ASP A 189 32.05 31.43 -12.43
N GLU A 190 33.19 31.51 -11.73
CA GLU A 190 34.51 31.54 -12.37
C GLU A 190 34.72 30.25 -13.17
N LEU A 191 34.50 30.35 -14.48
CA LEU A 191 35.00 29.40 -15.47
C LEU A 191 36.48 29.69 -15.71
N ASP A 192 37.35 28.94 -15.04
CA ASP A 192 38.78 28.85 -15.39
C ASP A 192 38.93 27.87 -16.56
N ASP A 193 39.14 28.43 -17.75
CA ASP A 193 39.73 27.76 -18.91
C ASP A 193 41.27 27.87 -18.81
N GLU A 194 41.97 26.75 -18.57
CA GLU A 194 43.30 26.44 -19.15
C GLU A 194 43.67 24.95 -19.08
#